data_AF-A0A7D8D130-F1
#
_entry.id   AF-A0A7D8D130-F1
#
_cell.length_a   1.000
_cell.length_b   1.000
_cell.length_c   1.000
_cell.angle_alpha   90.00
_cell.angle_beta   90.00
_cell.angle_gamma   90.00
#
_symmetry.space_group_name_H-M   'P 1'
#
loop_
_entity.id
_entity.type
_entity.pdbx_description
1 polymer ?
#
loop_
_entity_poly.entity_id
_entity_poly.type
_entity_poly.pdbx_seq_one_letter_code
_entity_poly.pdbx_strand_id
1 'polypeptide(L)' 'MANYLAQRIIDEVYTYAYVVSRRPDLKSGIDSYLIKNGREDLIANIPLPGNSL' A
#
# COMPACT_ATOMS: atom_id res chain seq x y z
N MET A 1 -0.43 -10.55 -9.63
CA MET A 1 -0.87 -9.18 -9.98
C MET A 1 -0.70 -8.18 -8.83
N ALA A 2 -1.10 -8.51 -7.59
CA ALA A 2 -0.92 -7.63 -6.44
C ALA A 2 0.55 -7.19 -6.23
N ASN A 3 1.51 -8.13 -6.26
CA ASN A 3 2.94 -7.83 -6.12
C ASN A 3 3.45 -6.84 -7.17
N TYR A 4 2.97 -6.98 -8.42
CA TYR A 4 3.35 -6.05 -9.50
C TYR A 4 2.86 -4.63 -9.19
N LEU A 5 1.59 -4.47 -8.80
CA LEU A 5 1.06 -3.15 -8.45
C LEU A 5 1.70 -2.57 -7.18
N ALA A 6 2.01 -3.41 -6.20
CA ALA A 6 2.75 -3.00 -5.01
C ALA A 6 4.17 -2.51 -5.36
N GLN A 7 4.87 -3.19 -6.28
CA GLN A 7 6.16 -2.70 -6.78
C GLN A 7 6.02 -1.34 -7.47
N ARG A 8 4.96 -1.11 -8.27
CA ARG A 8 4.71 0.20 -8.88
C ARG A 8 4.41 1.30 -7.87
N ILE A 9 3.90 0.96 -6.69
CA ILE A 9 3.74 1.89 -5.57
C ILE A 9 5.10 2.20 -4.93
N ILE A 10 5.96 1.20 -4.75
CA ILE A 10 7.35 1.38 -4.27
C ILE A 10 8.15 2.25 -5.22
N ASP A 11 7.98 2.05 -6.52
CA ASP A 11 8.62 2.82 -7.59
C ASP A 11 7.98 4.21 -7.81
N GLU A 12 7.07 4.63 -6.93
CA GLU A 12 6.36 5.93 -6.94
C GLU A 12 5.57 6.25 -8.21
N VAL A 13 5.29 5.24 -9.05
CA VAL A 13 4.49 5.42 -10.27
C VAL A 13 3.02 5.61 -9.94
N TYR A 14 2.53 4.90 -8.92
CA TYR A 14 1.15 5.02 -8.44
C TYR A 14 1.14 5.23 -6.94
N THR A 15 0.17 6.00 -6.46
CA THR A 15 -0.09 6.05 -5.02
C THR A 15 -0.89 4.84 -4.59
N TYR A 16 -0.70 4.42 -3.34
CA TYR A 16 -1.46 3.33 -2.74
C TYR A 16 -2.98 3.57 -2.84
N ALA A 17 -3.43 4.78 -2.49
CA ALA A 17 -4.84 5.16 -2.56
C ALA A 17 -5.41 5.03 -3.98
N TYR A 18 -4.65 5.45 -4.99
CA TYR A 18 -5.06 5.30 -6.39
C TYR A 18 -5.24 3.82 -6.77
N VAL A 19 -4.26 2.97 -6.47
CA VAL A 19 -4.33 1.55 -6.83
C VAL A 19 -5.48 0.84 -6.12
N VAL A 20 -5.66 1.06 -4.81
CA VAL A 20 -6.71 0.40 -4.03
C VAL A 20 -8.11 0.88 -4.41
N SER A 21 -8.29 2.15 -4.80
CA SER A 21 -9.58 2.62 -5.32
C SER A 21 -9.97 1.96 -6.65
N ARG A 22 -8.98 1.61 -7.49
CA ARG A 22 -9.19 0.95 -8.78
C ARG A 22 -9.29 -0.57 -8.67
N ARG A 23 -8.55 -1.17 -7.72
CA ARG A 23 -8.40 -2.61 -7.53
C ARG A 23 -8.55 -2.97 -6.05
N PRO A 24 -9.72 -2.74 -5.44
CA PRO A 24 -9.95 -3.06 -4.04
C PRO A 24 -9.81 -4.56 -3.78
N ASP A 25 -10.08 -5.39 -4.79
CA ASP A 25 -9.87 -6.84 -4.80
C ASP A 25 -8.43 -7.26 -4.51
N LEU A 26 -7.45 -6.40 -4.86
CA LEU A 26 -6.02 -6.69 -4.68
C LEU A 26 -5.43 -6.11 -3.40
N LYS A 27 -6.20 -5.35 -2.60
CA LYS A 27 -5.71 -4.62 -1.43
C LYS A 27 -4.89 -5.50 -0.47
N SER A 28 -5.46 -6.63 -0.04
CA SER A 28 -4.80 -7.52 0.92
C SER A 28 -3.43 -8.04 0.42
N GLY A 29 -3.33 -8.35 -0.87
CA GLY A 29 -2.06 -8.78 -1.47
C GLY A 29 -1.05 -7.64 -1.62
N ILE A 30 -1.51 -6.42 -1.90
CA ILE A 30 -0.65 -5.23 -1.97
C ILE A 30 -0.11 -4.90 -0.57
N ASP A 31 -0.97 -4.88 0.45
CA ASP A 31 -0.61 -4.65 1.85
C ASP A 31 0.46 -5.64 2.30
N SER A 32 0.21 -6.94 2.09
CA SER A 32 1.14 -8.01 2.45
C SER A 32 2.51 -7.86 1.79
N TYR A 33 2.54 -7.41 0.52
CA TYR A 33 3.80 -7.18 -0.19
C TYR A 33 4.54 -5.97 0.35
N LEU A 34 3.85 -4.85 0.60
CA LEU A 34 4.47 -3.64 1.16
C LEU A 34 5.05 -3.90 2.56
N ILE A 35 4.30 -4.57 3.44
CA ILE A 35 4.76 -4.98 4.78
C ILE A 35 6.01 -5.87 4.69
N LYS A 36 5.98 -6.90 3.83
CA LYS A 36 7.13 -7.80 3.66
C LYS A 36 8.41 -7.08 3.21
N ASN A 37 8.27 -5.96 2.50
CA ASN A 37 9.38 -5.16 2.01
C ASN A 37 9.71 -3.95 2.92
N GLY A 38 9.11 -3.86 4.12
CA GLY A 38 9.34 -2.76 5.06
C GLY A 38 8.87 -1.40 4.54
N ARG A 39 7.85 -1.40 3.68
CA ARG A 39 7.24 -0.21 3.08
C ARG A 39 5.83 0.05 3.60
N GLU A 40 5.58 -0.22 4.89
CA GLU A 40 4.29 0.10 5.51
C GLU A 40 3.97 1.61 5.46
N ASP A 41 5.02 2.45 5.35
CA ASP A 41 4.92 3.91 5.17
C ASP A 41 4.06 4.32 3.97
N LEU A 42 4.02 3.48 2.93
CA LEU A 42 3.27 3.75 1.71
C LEU A 42 1.79 3.39 1.81
N ILE A 43 1.38 2.65 2.85
CA ILE A 43 -0.02 2.28 3.06
C ILE A 43 -0.74 3.51 3.59
N ALA A 44 -1.37 4.25 2.67
CA ALA A 44 -2.19 5.41 2.99
C ALA A 44 -3.49 4.94 3.67
N ASN A 45 -3.40 4.60 4.96
CA ASN A 45 -4.39 4.72 6.03
C ASN A 45 -3.97 3.90 7.28
N ILE A 46 -2.70 3.94 7.68
CA ILE A 46 -2.33 3.52 9.04
C ILE A 46 -2.28 4.81 9.88
N PRO A 47 -3.32 5.15 10.66
CA PRO A 47 -3.05 5.92 11.86
C PRO A 47 -2.13 5.00 12.68
N LEU A 48 -0.85 5.33 12.75
CA LEU A 48 0.05 4.67 13.68
C LEU A 48 -0.63 4.77 15.05
N PRO A 49 -0.86 3.65 15.78
CA PRO A 49 -1.38 3.72 17.14
C PRO A 49 -0.38 4.53 17.98
N GLY A 50 -0.65 5.82 18.13
CA GLY A 50 0.29 6.79 18.73
C GLY A 50 0.18 8.23 18.25
N ASN A 51 -0.44 8.52 17.09
CA ASN A 51 -0.59 9.91 16.63
C ASN A 51 -2.05 10.38 16.69
N SER A 52 -2.53 10.60 17.90
CA SER A 52 -3.70 11.43 18.18
C SER A 52 -3.28 12.90 18.12
N LEU A 53 -3.82 13.66 17.17
CA LEU A 53 -3.99 15.11 17.31
C LEU A 53 -5.48 15.40 17.43
#